data_AF-A0A0F9ABF4-F1
#
_entry.id   AF-A0A0F9ABF4-F1
#
_cell.length_a   1.000
_cell.length_b   1.000
_cell.length_c   1.000
_cell.angle_alpha   90.00
_cell.angle_beta   90.00
_cell.angle_gamma   90.00
#
_symmetry.space_group_name_H-M   'P 1'
#
loop_
_entity.id
_entity.type
_entity.pdbx_description
1 polymer ?
#
loop_
_entity_poly.entity_id
_entity_poly.type
_entity_poly.pdbx_seq_one_letter_code
_entity_poly.pdbx_strand_id
1 'polypeptide(L)'
;SLFDLDYGRPNWEGENTISGGSVPARPRVWAPAGMTLFAVWPSDANACHTLVVDSIHTTPRLSADTDVVDLEEDDRFAVLGEALHIAAFKEGGRRWKATEGLHKQFLVAAGRQNGQLFRSSYFRRYLGLDVDRSGDQQRTRETA
;
A
#
# COMPACT_ATOMS: atom_id res chain seq x y z
N SER A 1 -4.51 5.00 -14.91
CA SER A 1 -4.33 6.19 -15.77
C SER A 1 -5.66 6.54 -16.43
N LEU A 2 -5.81 7.69 -17.09
CA LEU A 2 -7.05 8.01 -17.82
C LEU A 2 -7.37 6.93 -18.86
N PHE A 3 -6.35 6.49 -19.59
CA PHE A 3 -6.46 5.40 -20.57
C PHE A 3 -7.02 4.10 -19.97
N ASP A 4 -6.59 3.72 -18.77
CA ASP A 4 -7.11 2.51 -18.11
C ASP A 4 -8.59 2.64 -17.73
N LEU A 5 -9.03 3.87 -17.43
CA LEU A 5 -10.42 4.17 -17.08
C LEU A 5 -11.29 4.09 -18.35
N ASP A 6 -10.84 4.69 -19.45
CA ASP A 6 -11.52 4.64 -20.75
C ASP A 6 -11.63 3.20 -21.27
N TYR A 7 -10.54 2.42 -21.15
CA TYR A 7 -10.51 1.04 -21.60
C TYR A 7 -11.34 0.11 -20.71
N GLY A 8 -11.26 0.28 -19.38
CA GLY A 8 -11.98 -0.55 -18.42
C GLY A 8 -13.47 -0.24 -18.36
N ARG A 9 -13.87 0.98 -18.72
CA ARG A 9 -15.27 1.43 -18.64
C ARG A 9 -15.56 2.53 -19.68
N PRO A 10 -15.97 2.15 -20.90
CA PRO A 10 -16.35 3.13 -21.92
C PRO A 10 -17.51 4.03 -21.45
N ASN A 11 -17.43 5.33 -21.77
CA ASN A 11 -18.42 6.36 -21.41
C ASN A 11 -18.58 6.62 -19.90
N TRP A 12 -17.58 6.27 -19.09
CA TRP A 12 -17.58 6.55 -17.65
C TRP A 12 -17.77 8.04 -17.34
N GLU A 13 -17.40 8.93 -18.26
CA GLU A 13 -17.50 10.39 -18.14
C GLU A 13 -18.94 10.87 -17.99
N GLY A 14 -19.91 10.12 -18.53
CA GLY A 14 -21.34 10.42 -18.42
C GLY A 14 -21.98 9.88 -17.14
N GLU A 15 -21.25 9.12 -16.33
CA GLU A 15 -21.79 8.44 -15.16
C GLU A 15 -21.58 9.24 -13.87
N ASN A 16 -22.58 9.17 -13.00
CA ASN A 16 -22.62 9.85 -11.71
C ASN A 16 -23.12 8.91 -10.60
N THR A 17 -23.04 9.36 -9.35
CA THR A 17 -23.41 8.58 -8.14
C THR A 17 -24.87 8.10 -8.10
N ILE A 18 -25.76 8.61 -8.97
CA ILE A 18 -27.15 8.16 -9.09
C ILE A 18 -27.43 7.34 -10.36
N SER A 19 -26.43 7.11 -11.21
CA SER A 19 -26.59 6.40 -12.49
C SER A 19 -26.99 4.94 -12.33
N GLY A 20 -26.78 4.37 -11.13
CA GLY A 20 -27.24 3.02 -10.78
C GLY A 20 -26.51 1.89 -11.51
N GLY A 21 -27.08 0.68 -11.43
CA GLY A 21 -26.49 -0.51 -12.04
C GLY A 21 -25.13 -0.87 -11.40
N SER A 22 -24.08 -0.90 -12.21
CA SER A 22 -22.70 -1.17 -11.76
C SER A 22 -21.94 0.09 -11.34
N VAL A 23 -22.56 1.28 -11.44
CA VAL A 23 -21.96 2.55 -11.03
C VAL A 23 -22.03 2.68 -9.51
N PRO A 24 -20.90 2.86 -8.81
CA PRO A 24 -20.89 3.04 -7.36
C PRO A 24 -21.67 4.28 -6.90
N ALA A 25 -22.36 4.20 -5.77
CA ALA A 25 -23.06 5.35 -5.18
C ALA A 25 -22.14 6.43 -4.58
N ARG A 26 -20.81 6.28 -4.71
CA ARG A 26 -19.80 7.24 -4.24
C ARG A 26 -18.56 7.16 -5.15
N PRO A 27 -17.78 8.25 -5.32
CA PRO A 27 -16.50 8.21 -5.99
C PRO A 27 -15.60 7.07 -5.47
N ARG A 28 -14.99 6.31 -6.38
CA ARG A 28 -14.12 5.18 -6.02
C ARG A 28 -12.78 5.17 -6.74
N VAL A 29 -12.75 5.74 -7.93
CA VAL A 29 -11.57 5.72 -8.79
C VAL A 29 -11.18 7.15 -9.08
N TRP A 30 -9.88 7.41 -9.05
CA TRP A 30 -9.30 8.61 -9.60
C TRP A 30 -8.22 8.22 -10.60
N ALA A 31 -8.01 9.06 -11.61
CA ALA A 31 -6.98 8.86 -12.61
C ALA A 31 -6.32 10.20 -12.97
N PRO A 32 -4.99 10.27 -13.11
CA PRO A 32 -4.34 11.46 -13.62
C PRO A 32 -4.78 11.72 -15.07
N ALA A 33 -5.15 12.96 -15.36
CA ALA A 33 -5.67 13.46 -16.64
C ALA A 33 -4.78 14.59 -17.18
N GLY A 34 -3.46 14.36 -17.18
CA GLY A 34 -2.44 15.36 -17.50
C GLY A 34 -1.58 15.72 -16.29
N MET A 35 -0.85 16.83 -16.38
CA MET A 35 0.09 17.25 -15.32
C MET A 35 -0.58 17.92 -14.12
N THR A 36 -1.71 18.59 -14.33
CA THR A 36 -2.39 19.42 -13.33
C THR A 36 -3.86 19.04 -13.14
N LEU A 37 -4.28 17.93 -13.73
CA LEU A 37 -5.67 17.51 -13.81
C LEU A 37 -5.76 16.06 -13.39
N PHE A 38 -6.85 15.72 -12.72
CA PHE A 38 -7.23 14.35 -12.44
C PHE A 38 -8.73 14.18 -12.63
N ALA A 39 -9.11 13.02 -13.10
CA ALA A 39 -10.47 12.55 -13.20
C ALA A 39 -10.86 11.82 -11.92
N VAL A 40 -12.13 11.91 -11.56
CA VAL A 40 -12.74 11.14 -10.47
C VAL A 40 -14.01 10.49 -11.02
N TRP A 41 -14.20 9.20 -10.74
CA TRP A 41 -15.37 8.45 -11.15
C TRP A 41 -15.97 7.62 -10.01
N PRO A 42 -17.31 7.51 -9.95
CA PRO A 42 -18.29 8.33 -10.68
C PRO A 42 -18.30 9.78 -10.20
N SER A 43 -18.80 10.67 -11.07
CA SER A 43 -19.01 12.08 -10.70
C SER A 43 -20.12 12.22 -9.65
N ASP A 44 -20.08 13.25 -8.82
CA ASP A 44 -21.17 13.51 -7.89
C ASP A 44 -22.40 14.05 -8.63
N ALA A 45 -23.55 13.40 -8.44
CA ALA A 45 -24.80 13.79 -9.06
C ALA A 45 -25.37 15.12 -8.54
N ASN A 46 -25.00 15.52 -7.32
CA ASN A 46 -25.53 16.73 -6.70
C ASN A 46 -24.74 18.00 -7.05
N ALA A 47 -23.73 17.91 -7.92
CA ALA A 47 -22.88 19.02 -8.33
C ALA A 47 -22.27 19.79 -7.13
N CYS A 48 -22.10 19.13 -5.98
CA CYS A 48 -21.39 19.69 -4.85
C CYS A 48 -19.90 19.63 -5.16
N HIS A 49 -19.37 20.71 -5.73
CA HIS A 49 -17.95 20.91 -6.10
C HIS A 49 -16.98 20.92 -4.90
N THR A 50 -17.33 20.30 -3.78
CA THR A 50 -16.49 20.26 -2.59
C THR A 50 -15.66 18.98 -2.61
N LEU A 51 -14.44 19.10 -3.13
CA LEU A 51 -13.41 18.09 -2.93
C LEU A 51 -12.75 18.35 -1.58
N VAL A 52 -13.06 17.52 -0.58
CA VAL A 52 -12.38 17.59 0.71
C VAL A 52 -11.05 16.86 0.59
N VAL A 53 -9.96 17.63 0.52
CA VAL A 53 -8.60 17.09 0.70
C VAL A 53 -8.40 16.95 2.20
N ASP A 54 -8.68 15.76 2.72
CA ASP A 54 -8.65 15.49 4.17
C ASP A 54 -7.21 15.60 4.74
N SER A 55 -6.19 15.37 3.92
CA SER A 55 -4.80 15.65 4.28
C SER A 55 -3.87 15.69 3.06
N ILE A 56 -2.95 16.66 3.04
CA ILE A 56 -1.68 16.51 2.34
C ILE A 56 -0.73 15.93 3.38
N HIS A 57 -0.52 14.61 3.36
CA HIS A 57 0.57 14.03 4.14
C HIS A 57 1.88 14.41 3.48
N THR A 58 2.45 15.55 3.86
CA THR A 58 3.87 15.81 3.63
C THR A 58 4.63 14.74 4.39
N THR A 59 5.25 13.82 3.65
CA THR A 59 6.22 12.89 4.23
C THR A 59 7.27 13.72 4.97
N PRO A 60 7.46 13.52 6.29
CA PRO A 60 8.43 14.28 7.05
C PRO A 60 9.80 14.15 6.39
N ARG A 61 10.40 15.28 6.01
CA ARG A 61 11.75 15.32 5.46
C ARG A 61 12.68 15.79 6.55
N LEU A 62 13.42 14.85 7.15
CA LEU A 62 14.51 15.17 8.07
C LEU A 62 15.63 15.83 7.27
N SER A 63 15.89 17.09 7.54
CA SER A 63 16.82 17.94 6.81
C SER A 63 17.88 18.57 7.69
N ALA A 64 17.57 18.79 8.97
CA ALA A 64 18.52 19.20 10.00
C ALA A 64 18.83 18.02 10.93
N ASP A 65 20.03 18.01 11.51
CA ASP A 65 20.49 16.97 12.44
C ASP A 65 19.65 16.88 13.73
N THR A 66 18.91 17.96 14.04
CA THR A 66 18.02 18.04 15.20
C THR A 66 16.59 17.59 14.90
N ASP A 67 16.28 17.25 13.64
CA ASP A 67 14.94 16.82 13.27
C ASP A 67 14.65 15.45 13.87
N VAL A 68 13.46 15.30 14.45
CA VAL A 68 13.00 14.05 15.08
C VAL A 68 11.71 13.56 14.44
N VAL A 69 11.52 12.25 14.43
CA VAL A 69 10.26 11.60 14.06
C VAL A 69 9.77 10.85 15.28
N ASP A 70 8.53 11.12 15.68
CA ASP A 70 7.86 10.31 16.68
C ASP A 70 7.42 8.99 16.03
N LEU A 71 7.97 7.88 16.53
CA LEU A 71 7.65 6.53 16.10
C LEU A 71 7.08 5.76 17.28
N GLU A 72 6.09 4.91 17.00
CA GLU A 72 5.69 3.88 17.94
C GLU A 72 6.85 2.93 18.21
N GLU A 73 6.84 2.28 19.38
CA GLU A 73 7.96 1.44 19.82
C GLU A 73 8.28 0.31 18.83
N ASP A 74 7.25 -0.33 18.29
CA ASP A 74 7.39 -1.41 17.30
C ASP A 74 8.03 -0.90 16.00
N ASP A 75 7.58 0.27 15.51
CA ASP A 75 8.10 0.88 14.28
C ASP A 75 9.55 1.36 14.46
N ARG A 76 9.89 1.86 15.66
CA ARG A 76 11.26 2.26 16.01
C ARG A 76 12.23 1.09 15.91
N PHE A 77 11.89 -0.08 16.46
CA PHE A 77 12.76 -1.26 16.38
C PHE A 77 12.88 -1.78 14.94
N ALA A 78 11.80 -1.76 14.17
CA ALA A 78 11.82 -2.15 12.76
C ALA A 78 12.77 -1.27 11.94
N VAL A 79 12.69 0.06 12.09
CA VAL A 79 13.55 1.03 11.37
C VAL A 79 15.01 0.88 11.78
N LEU A 80 15.29 0.78 13.09
CA LEU A 80 16.67 0.59 13.58
C LEU A 80 17.26 -0.75 13.13
N GLY A 81 16.45 -1.81 13.11
CA GLY A 81 16.85 -3.12 12.63
C GLY A 81 17.25 -3.10 11.15
N GLU A 82 16.51 -2.38 10.31
CA GLU A 82 16.86 -2.20 8.91
C GLU A 82 18.11 -1.33 8.73
N ALA A 83 18.24 -0.24 9.49
CA ALA A 83 19.44 0.58 9.46
C ALA A 83 20.69 -0.25 9.81
N LEU A 84 20.58 -1.16 10.80
CA LEU A 84 21.64 -2.10 11.15
C LEU A 84 21.91 -3.11 10.02
N HIS A 85 20.88 -3.62 9.35
CA HIS A 85 21.04 -4.52 8.20
C HIS A 85 21.81 -3.85 7.05
N ILE A 86 21.45 -2.61 6.71
CA ILE A 86 22.13 -1.80 5.70
C ILE A 86 23.57 -1.49 6.12
N ALA A 87 23.81 -1.19 7.40
CA ALA A 87 25.15 -0.99 7.91
C ALA A 87 25.99 -2.27 7.82
N ALA A 88 25.40 -3.42 8.20
CA ALA A 88 26.04 -4.73 8.14
C ALA A 88 26.32 -5.20 6.70
N PHE A 89 25.60 -4.68 5.70
CA PHE A 89 25.89 -4.94 4.29
C PHE A 89 27.32 -4.51 3.91
N LYS A 90 27.82 -3.39 4.46
CA LYS A 90 29.20 -2.93 4.24
C LYS A 90 30.25 -3.92 4.74
N GLU A 91 29.95 -4.60 5.84
CA GLU A 91 30.81 -5.63 6.44
C GLU A 91 30.68 -6.98 5.71
N GLY A 92 29.53 -7.23 5.10
CA GLY A 92 29.23 -8.43 4.33
C GLY A 92 29.27 -9.74 5.14
N GLY A 93 29.33 -10.86 4.41
CA GLY A 93 29.59 -12.18 4.97
C GLY A 93 28.60 -12.64 6.04
N ARG A 94 29.13 -13.10 7.18
CA ARG A 94 28.34 -13.65 8.29
C ARG A 94 27.52 -12.60 9.03
N ARG A 95 28.04 -11.37 9.15
CA ARG A 95 27.36 -10.28 9.88
C ARG A 95 26.11 -9.82 9.14
N TRP A 96 26.20 -9.62 7.82
CA TRP A 96 25.05 -9.27 7.02
C TRP A 96 23.96 -10.36 7.08
N LYS A 97 24.32 -11.63 6.90
CA LYS A 97 23.38 -12.76 7.02
C LYS A 97 22.72 -12.84 8.40
N ALA A 98 23.45 -12.56 9.48
CA ALA A 98 22.90 -12.56 10.83
C ALA A 98 21.81 -11.50 11.05
N THR A 99 21.80 -10.44 10.24
CA THR A 99 20.82 -9.35 10.30
C THR A 99 19.63 -9.54 9.35
N GLU A 100 19.58 -10.61 8.56
CA GLU A 100 18.49 -10.85 7.59
C GLU A 100 17.11 -10.94 8.28
N GLY A 101 17.05 -11.43 9.52
CA GLY A 101 15.82 -11.44 10.31
C GLY A 101 15.28 -10.04 10.60
N LEU A 102 16.15 -9.06 10.86
CA LEU A 102 15.78 -7.67 11.11
C LEU A 102 15.19 -7.02 9.86
N HIS A 103 15.80 -7.30 8.70
CA HIS A 103 15.27 -6.86 7.40
C HIS A 103 13.85 -7.38 7.14
N LYS A 104 13.60 -8.67 7.40
CA LYS A 104 12.26 -9.25 7.24
C LYS A 104 11.25 -8.62 8.18
N GLN A 105 11.62 -8.35 9.44
CA GLN A 105 10.75 -7.66 10.40
C GLN A 105 10.40 -6.25 9.92
N PHE A 106 11.37 -5.51 9.39
CA PHE A 106 11.13 -4.21 8.78
C PHE A 106 10.14 -4.28 7.61
N LEU A 107 10.32 -5.23 6.68
CA LEU A 107 9.41 -5.39 5.55
C LEU A 107 7.99 -5.76 5.98
N VAL A 108 7.84 -6.56 7.05
CA VAL A 108 6.51 -6.87 7.62
C VAL A 108 5.86 -5.60 8.18
N ALA A 109 6.61 -4.79 8.96
CA ALA A 109 6.10 -3.53 9.50
C ALA A 109 5.72 -2.54 8.39
N ALA A 110 6.60 -2.35 7.39
CA ALA A 110 6.34 -1.51 6.23
C ALA A 110 5.12 -1.99 5.42
N GLY A 111 4.94 -3.31 5.31
CA GLY A 111 3.79 -3.92 4.65
C GLY A 111 2.46 -3.65 5.37
N ARG A 112 2.45 -3.52 6.70
CA ARG A 112 1.23 -3.16 7.46
C ARG A 112 0.78 -1.73 7.14
N GLN A 113 1.74 -0.81 7.00
CA GLN A 113 1.47 0.59 6.64
C GLN A 113 1.15 0.76 5.14
N ASN A 114 1.65 -0.14 4.28
CA ASN A 114 1.41 -0.13 2.84
C ASN A 114 0.53 -1.32 2.40
N GLY A 115 -0.79 -1.13 2.50
CA GLY A 115 -1.78 -2.14 2.13
C GLY A 115 -1.71 -2.61 0.67
N GLN A 116 -1.09 -1.87 -0.25
CA GLN A 116 -0.85 -2.34 -1.62
C GLN A 116 0.31 -3.34 -1.68
N LEU A 117 1.40 -3.07 -0.96
CA LEU A 117 2.56 -3.96 -0.87
C LEU A 117 2.15 -5.33 -0.31
N PHE A 118 1.31 -5.33 0.73
CA PHE A 118 0.81 -6.56 1.38
C PHE A 118 -0.17 -7.38 0.51
N ARG A 119 -0.77 -6.75 -0.51
CA ARG A 119 -1.64 -7.45 -1.48
C ARG A 119 -0.85 -8.23 -2.52
N SER A 120 0.42 -7.87 -2.76
CA SER A 120 1.28 -8.58 -3.70
C SER A 120 1.63 -9.97 -3.20
N SER A 121 1.24 -11.00 -3.95
CA SER A 121 1.58 -12.40 -3.66
C SER A 121 3.09 -12.65 -3.70
N TYR A 122 3.81 -11.95 -4.58
CA TYR A 122 5.27 -12.03 -4.63
C TYR A 122 5.91 -11.54 -3.33
N PHE A 123 5.43 -10.40 -2.81
CA PHE A 123 5.91 -9.82 -1.57
C PHE A 123 5.62 -10.71 -0.36
N ARG A 124 4.38 -11.23 -0.26
CA ARG A 124 4.01 -12.15 0.82
C ARG A 124 4.79 -13.47 0.77
N ARG A 125 5.01 -14.01 -0.43
CA ARG A 125 5.84 -15.22 -0.61
C ARG A 125 7.28 -15.00 -0.17
N TYR A 126 7.89 -13.86 -0.54
CA TYR A 126 9.25 -13.51 -0.10
C TYR A 126 9.36 -13.44 1.42
N LEU A 127 8.35 -12.89 2.10
CA LEU A 127 8.28 -12.82 3.56
C LEU A 127 7.86 -14.12 4.24
N GLY A 128 7.51 -15.17 3.49
CA GLY A 128 7.01 -16.42 4.05
C GLY A 128 5.62 -16.31 4.70
N LEU A 129 4.84 -15.29 4.34
CA LEU A 129 3.49 -15.06 4.86
C LEU A 129 2.40 -15.86 4.12
N ASP A 130 2.72 -16.41 2.95
CA ASP A 130 1.82 -17.25 2.15
C ASP A 130 1.87 -18.75 2.58
N VAL A 131 2.48 -19.08 3.72
CA VAL A 131 2.47 -20.43 4.26
C VAL A 131 1.12 -20.69 4.92
N ASP A 132 0.39 -21.69 4.41
CA ASP A 132 -0.91 -22.21 4.88
C ASP A 132 -2.21 -21.49 4.50
N ARG A 133 -2.59 -21.60 3.21
CA ARG A 133 -4.01 -21.80 2.84
C ARG A 133 -4.32 -23.17 2.24
N SER A 134 -3.29 -23.93 1.86
CA SER A 134 -3.45 -25.25 1.24
C SER A 134 -3.46 -26.40 2.25
N GLY A 135 -2.79 -26.25 3.41
CA GLY A 135 -2.76 -27.29 4.45
C GLY A 135 -4.07 -27.46 5.23
N ASP A 136 -4.82 -26.38 5.44
CA ASP A 136 -6.09 -26.43 6.18
C ASP A 136 -7.23 -27.07 5.38
N GLN A 137 -7.27 -26.90 4.06
CA GLN A 137 -8.30 -27.52 3.22
C GLN A 137 -8.12 -29.04 3.05
N GLN A 138 -6.90 -29.56 3.22
CA GLN A 138 -6.65 -31.01 3.17
C GLN A 138 -7.10 -31.71 4.46
N ARG A 139 -6.92 -31.09 5.63
CA ARG A 139 -7.35 -31.66 6.92
C ARG A 139 -8.86 -31.75 7.09
N THR A 140 -9.63 -30.82 6.51
CA THR A 140 -11.10 -30.88 6.56
C THR A 140 -11.69 -31.96 5.63
N ARG A 141 -10.92 -32.45 4.64
CA ARG A 141 -11.38 -33.51 3.72
C ARG A 141 -11.05 -34.92 4.18
N GLU A 142 -10.08 -35.09 5.08
CA GLU A 142 -9.73 -36.40 5.66
C GLU A 142 -10.57 -36.77 6.89
N THR A 143 -11.44 -35.86 7.35
CA THR A 143 -12.33 -36.06 8.51
C THR A 143 -13.83 -36.04 8.15
N ALA A 144 -14.17 -36.15 6.86
CA ALA A 144 -15.54 -36.24 6.35
C ALA A 144 -15.80 -37.60 5.69
#